data_AF-A0A3R6XJJ4-F1
#
_entry.id   AF-A0A3R6XJJ4-F1
#
_cell.length_a   1.000
_cell.length_b   1.000
_cell.length_c   1.000
_cell.angle_alpha   90.00
_cell.angle_beta   90.00
_cell.angle_gamma   90.00
#
_symmetry.space_group_name_H-M   'P 1'
#
loop_
_entity.id
_entity.type
_entity.pdbx_description
1 polymer ?
#
loop_
_entity_poly.entity_id
_entity_poly.type
_entity_poly.pdbx_seq_one_letter_code
_entity_poly.pdbx_strand_id
1 'polypeptide(L)'
;MVNVLLSLSALAAAVMAGSITDLPESVTKLIDYSVNPCDDFYQYACGAWYKDAVIPPDERLIDTSFTKIYIQNQAVLTKILSDNKPKLGEFYNSCLDTATLSSLGLTPLADSFEAIRSANTTLDLLVVAGELTKNGIPAFVDIKASADK
;
A
#
# COMPACT_ATOMS: atom_id res chain seq x y z
N MET A 1 -54.49 24.44 47.35
CA MET A 1 -53.08 24.83 47.13
C MET A 1 -52.25 23.77 47.85
N VAL A 2 -51.42 22.93 47.23
CA VAL A 2 -50.55 23.09 46.06
C VAL A 2 -50.41 21.73 45.36
N ASN A 3 -50.55 21.70 44.03
CA ASN A 3 -50.13 20.56 43.20
C ASN A 3 -48.68 20.79 42.76
N VAL A 4 -47.80 19.82 43.00
CA VAL A 4 -46.46 19.79 42.41
C VAL A 4 -46.47 18.69 41.36
N LEU A 5 -46.48 19.09 40.08
CA LEU A 5 -46.25 18.20 38.94
C LEU A 5 -44.91 18.61 38.34
N LEU A 6 -43.90 17.77 38.57
CA LEU A 6 -42.66 17.75 37.80
C LEU A 6 -42.76 16.59 36.82
N SER A 7 -42.78 16.85 35.52
CA SER A 7 -42.35 15.86 34.54
C SER A 7 -41.74 16.52 33.31
N LEU A 8 -40.43 16.37 33.24
CA LEU A 8 -39.52 16.45 32.09
C LEU A 8 -40.19 16.09 30.75
N SER A 9 -39.94 16.92 29.74
CA SER A 9 -39.84 16.42 28.36
C SER A 9 -38.60 17.03 27.73
N ALA A 10 -37.49 16.32 27.88
CA ALA A 10 -36.25 16.58 27.18
C ALA A 10 -36.41 16.21 25.70
N LEU A 11 -35.83 17.07 24.87
CA LEU A 11 -35.68 16.97 23.43
C LEU A 11 -34.93 15.68 23.03
N ALA A 12 -35.53 14.86 22.19
CA ALA A 12 -34.82 13.79 21.47
C ALA A 12 -35.18 13.88 19.99
N ALA A 13 -34.47 14.73 19.25
CA ALA A 13 -34.38 14.59 17.80
C ALA A 13 -33.52 13.35 17.54
N ALA A 14 -34.16 12.20 17.32
CA ALA A 14 -33.49 11.01 16.84
C ALA A 14 -32.97 11.30 15.43
N VAL A 15 -31.65 11.37 15.28
CA VAL A 15 -31.00 11.30 13.98
C VAL A 15 -31.38 9.95 13.38
N MET A 16 -32.13 9.95 12.28
CA MET A 16 -32.36 8.77 11.46
C MET A 16 -31.02 8.37 10.82
N ALA A 17 -30.18 7.67 11.57
CA ALA A 17 -29.20 6.79 10.97
C ALA A 17 -30.02 5.71 10.25
N GLY A 18 -30.07 5.74 8.93
CA GLY A 18 -30.74 4.72 8.13
C GLY A 18 -30.26 3.35 8.58
N SER A 19 -31.18 2.51 9.09
CA SER A 19 -30.85 1.14 9.45
C SER A 19 -30.63 0.36 8.15
N ILE A 20 -29.41 -0.11 7.93
CA ILE A 20 -29.12 -1.06 6.86
C ILE A 20 -29.78 -2.37 7.28
N THR A 21 -30.88 -2.75 6.63
CA THR A 21 -31.59 -4.00 6.93
C THR A 21 -30.91 -5.21 6.32
N ASP A 22 -30.16 -5.01 5.22
CA ASP A 22 -29.51 -6.07 4.47
C ASP A 22 -28.07 -5.68 4.09
N LEU A 23 -27.16 -6.65 4.18
CA LEU A 23 -25.78 -6.47 3.73
C LEU A 23 -25.73 -6.35 2.20
N PRO A 24 -24.83 -5.52 1.64
CA PRO A 24 -24.68 -5.41 0.20
C PRO A 24 -24.19 -6.74 -0.39
N GLU A 25 -24.56 -7.00 -1.66
CA GLU A 25 -24.21 -8.23 -2.37
C GLU A 25 -22.70 -8.52 -2.38
N SER A 26 -21.89 -7.46 -2.44
CA SER A 26 -20.42 -7.55 -2.38
C SER A 26 -19.90 -8.16 -1.08
N VAL A 27 -20.68 -8.12 0.00
CA VAL A 27 -20.36 -8.70 1.30
C VAL A 27 -20.99 -10.07 1.43
N THR A 28 -22.26 -10.23 1.07
CA THR A 28 -22.97 -11.53 1.23
C THR A 28 -22.32 -12.64 0.41
N LYS A 29 -21.70 -12.32 -0.74
CA LYS A 29 -20.92 -13.27 -1.55
C LYS A 29 -19.65 -13.81 -0.88
N LEU A 30 -19.15 -13.16 0.18
CA LEU A 30 -17.94 -13.57 0.87
C LEU A 30 -18.23 -14.54 2.04
N ILE A 31 -19.47 -14.53 2.53
CA ILE A 31 -19.88 -15.20 3.77
C ILE A 31 -20.13 -16.69 3.53
N ASP A 32 -19.52 -17.53 4.37
CA ASP A 32 -19.86 -18.94 4.50
C ASP A 32 -20.87 -19.14 5.65
N TYR A 33 -22.17 -19.11 5.30
CA TYR A 33 -23.27 -19.25 6.26
C TYR A 33 -23.34 -20.62 6.95
N SER A 34 -22.52 -21.60 6.55
CA SER A 34 -22.43 -22.90 7.22
C SER A 34 -21.58 -22.89 8.49
N VAL A 35 -20.81 -21.81 8.71
CA VAL A 35 -19.89 -21.67 9.85
C VAL A 35 -20.53 -20.82 10.95
N ASN A 36 -20.39 -21.26 12.20
CA ASN A 36 -20.84 -20.46 13.34
C ASN A 36 -19.89 -19.26 13.54
N PRO A 37 -20.37 -18.00 13.44
CA PRO A 37 -19.52 -16.82 13.59
C PRO A 37 -18.91 -16.66 14.99
N CYS A 38 -19.50 -17.28 16.02
CA CYS A 38 -18.96 -17.25 17.38
C CYS A 38 -17.75 -18.18 17.57
N ASP A 39 -17.58 -19.16 16.68
CA ASP A 39 -16.50 -20.14 16.76
C ASP A 39 -15.31 -19.74 15.87
N ASP A 40 -15.58 -19.36 14.62
CA ASP A 40 -14.57 -18.83 13.69
C ASP A 40 -15.19 -17.74 12.79
N PHE A 41 -15.02 -16.50 13.22
CA PHE A 41 -15.56 -15.35 12.49
C PHE A 41 -14.86 -15.11 11.14
N TYR A 42 -13.59 -15.47 11.00
CA TYR A 42 -12.87 -15.29 9.73
C TYR A 42 -13.44 -16.25 8.67
N GLN A 43 -13.57 -17.53 9.03
CA GLN A 43 -14.15 -18.51 8.12
C GLN A 43 -15.63 -18.23 7.84
N TYR A 44 -16.41 -17.74 8.81
CA TYR A 44 -17.76 -17.26 8.53
C TYR A 44 -17.77 -16.09 7.54
N ALA A 45 -16.99 -15.03 7.78
CA ALA A 45 -17.08 -13.80 7.00
C ALA A 45 -16.42 -13.89 5.61
N CYS A 46 -15.39 -14.71 5.46
CA CYS A 46 -14.56 -14.79 4.25
C CYS A 46 -14.52 -16.18 3.62
N GLY A 47 -15.11 -17.19 4.26
CA GLY A 47 -14.92 -18.59 3.88
C GLY A 47 -15.44 -18.95 2.49
N ALA A 48 -16.47 -18.25 1.98
CA ALA A 48 -16.94 -18.49 0.62
C ALA A 48 -15.91 -17.98 -0.40
N TRP A 49 -15.34 -16.79 -0.18
CA TRP A 49 -14.25 -16.28 -1.02
C TRP A 49 -12.98 -17.12 -0.90
N TYR A 50 -12.63 -17.54 0.32
CA TYR A 50 -11.39 -18.28 0.59
C TYR A 50 -11.33 -19.62 -0.17
N LYS A 51 -12.47 -20.28 -0.40
CA LYS A 51 -12.56 -21.54 -1.17
C LYS A 51 -12.13 -21.38 -2.64
N ASP A 52 -12.40 -20.22 -3.23
CA ASP A 52 -12.18 -19.95 -4.66
C ASP A 52 -10.94 -19.08 -4.91
N ALA A 53 -10.34 -18.52 -3.86
CA ALA A 53 -9.21 -17.61 -3.96
C ALA A 53 -7.96 -18.33 -4.50
N VAL A 54 -7.44 -17.87 -5.64
CA VAL A 54 -6.19 -18.35 -6.24
C VAL A 54 -5.18 -17.23 -6.28
N ILE A 55 -4.04 -17.41 -5.61
CA ILE A 55 -2.91 -16.47 -5.66
C ILE A 55 -2.25 -16.57 -7.04
N PRO A 56 -2.20 -15.47 -7.83
CA PRO A 56 -1.49 -15.45 -9.11
C PRO A 56 0.02 -15.75 -8.96
N PRO A 57 0.70 -16.29 -9.99
CA PRO A 57 2.13 -16.64 -9.90
C PRO A 57 3.08 -15.47 -9.59
N ASP A 58 2.69 -14.26 -9.96
CA ASP A 58 3.41 -13.01 -9.75
C ASP A 58 3.09 -12.34 -8.40
N GLU A 59 2.16 -12.90 -7.63
CA GLU A 59 1.72 -12.37 -6.36
C GLU A 59 2.10 -13.30 -5.20
N ARG A 60 2.40 -12.71 -4.05
CA ARG A 60 2.66 -13.49 -2.82
C ARG A 60 1.37 -13.84 -2.08
N LEU A 61 0.39 -12.94 -2.15
CA LEU A 61 -0.86 -13.02 -1.40
C LEU A 61 -1.96 -12.30 -2.18
N ILE A 62 -3.22 -12.65 -1.89
CA ILE A 62 -4.38 -11.88 -2.33
C ILE A 62 -5.35 -11.74 -1.15
N ASP A 63 -6.17 -10.71 -1.21
CA ASP A 63 -7.23 -10.45 -0.24
C ASP A 63 -8.41 -9.73 -0.91
N THR A 64 -9.49 -9.55 -0.16
CA THR A 64 -10.71 -8.87 -0.62
C THR A 64 -10.69 -7.35 -0.43
N SER A 65 -9.65 -6.80 0.19
CA SER A 65 -9.51 -5.41 0.61
C SER A 65 -8.34 -4.70 -0.07
N PHE A 66 -7.13 -4.80 0.50
CA PHE A 66 -5.93 -4.10 0.05
C PHE A 66 -5.49 -4.49 -1.36
N THR A 67 -5.45 -5.78 -1.68
CA THR A 67 -5.03 -6.26 -3.01
C THR A 67 -6.02 -5.77 -4.08
N LYS A 68 -7.32 -5.83 -3.77
CA LYS A 68 -8.36 -5.31 -4.67
C LYS A 68 -8.23 -3.82 -4.93
N ILE A 69 -8.01 -3.02 -3.88
CA ILE A 69 -7.80 -1.58 -3.99
C ILE A 69 -6.51 -1.28 -4.77
N TYR A 70 -5.44 -2.03 -4.52
CA TYR A 70 -4.18 -1.90 -5.24
C TYR A 70 -4.38 -2.08 -6.75
N ILE A 71 -5.03 -3.18 -7.19
CA ILE A 71 -5.31 -3.43 -8.61
C ILE A 71 -6.13 -2.30 -9.24
N GLN A 72 -7.16 -1.81 -8.54
CA GLN A 72 -7.97 -0.70 -9.02
C GLN A 72 -7.15 0.59 -9.17
N ASN A 73 -6.28 0.88 -8.20
CA ASN A 73 -5.37 2.02 -8.24
C ASN A 73 -4.36 1.88 -9.39
N GLN A 74 -3.82 0.69 -9.65
CA GLN A 74 -2.91 0.45 -10.77
C GLN A 74 -3.57 0.74 -12.13
N ALA A 75 -4.86 0.41 -12.29
CA ALA A 75 -5.61 0.75 -13.49
C ALA A 75 -5.76 2.28 -13.65
N VAL A 76 -6.03 3.00 -12.57
CA VAL A 76 -6.10 4.47 -12.58
C VAL A 76 -4.73 5.09 -12.87
N LEU A 77 -3.66 4.60 -12.25
CA LEU A 77 -2.30 5.07 -12.46
C LEU A 77 -1.86 4.85 -13.92
N THR A 78 -2.14 3.67 -14.49
CA THR A 78 -1.89 3.40 -15.91
C THR A 78 -2.57 4.43 -16.81
N LYS A 79 -3.82 4.80 -16.51
CA LYS A 79 -4.53 5.85 -17.25
C LYS A 79 -3.85 7.22 -17.09
N ILE A 80 -3.47 7.61 -15.88
CA ILE A 80 -2.77 8.89 -15.63
C ILE A 80 -1.44 8.94 -16.40
N LEU A 81 -0.70 7.84 -16.42
CA LEU A 81 0.58 7.73 -17.11
C LEU A 81 0.41 7.79 -18.64
N SER A 82 -0.72 7.31 -19.17
CA SER A 82 -1.04 7.41 -20.61
C SER A 82 -1.22 8.84 -21.11
N ASP A 83 -1.53 9.80 -20.21
CA ASP A 83 -1.60 11.23 -20.55
C ASP A 83 -0.21 11.86 -20.82
N ASN A 84 0.87 11.11 -20.58
CA ASN A 84 2.27 11.45 -20.87
C ASN A 84 2.66 12.88 -20.44
N LYS A 85 2.34 13.23 -19.18
CA LYS A 85 2.71 14.53 -18.62
C LYS A 85 4.24 14.70 -18.61
N PRO A 86 4.78 15.91 -18.90
CA PRO A 86 6.24 16.15 -18.92
C PRO A 86 6.92 15.69 -17.63
N LYS A 87 8.16 15.21 -17.72
CA LYS A 87 8.95 14.56 -16.65
C LYS A 87 8.37 13.26 -16.07
N LEU A 88 7.07 13.19 -15.77
CA LEU A 88 6.44 11.96 -15.28
C LEU A 88 6.43 10.87 -16.35
N GLY A 89 5.98 11.21 -17.56
CA GLY A 89 5.96 10.30 -18.69
C GLY A 89 7.38 9.91 -19.13
N GLU A 90 8.31 10.86 -19.16
CA GLU A 90 9.74 10.60 -19.45
C GLU A 90 10.33 9.61 -18.44
N PHE A 91 10.10 9.83 -17.14
CA PHE A 91 10.58 8.96 -16.08
C PHE A 91 9.93 7.57 -16.13
N TYR A 92 8.63 7.49 -16.40
CA TYR A 92 7.95 6.21 -16.54
C TYR A 92 8.46 5.43 -17.76
N ASN A 93 8.59 6.10 -18.90
CA ASN A 93 9.04 5.48 -20.14
C ASN A 93 10.52 5.07 -20.07
N SER A 94 11.37 5.77 -19.30
CA SER A 94 12.75 5.33 -19.09
C SER A 94 12.85 3.98 -18.35
N CYS A 95 11.87 3.67 -17.49
CA CYS A 95 11.75 2.35 -16.86
C CYS A 95 11.29 1.26 -17.85
N LEU A 96 10.44 1.61 -18.81
CA LEU A 96 9.89 0.67 -19.79
C LEU A 96 10.82 0.38 -20.98
N ASP A 97 11.80 1.24 -21.26
CA ASP A 97 12.76 1.06 -22.36
C ASP A 97 13.83 -0.01 -22.04
N THR A 98 13.38 -1.26 -22.04
CA THR A 98 14.23 -2.42 -21.77
C THR A 98 15.34 -2.61 -22.81
N ALA A 99 15.19 -2.10 -24.03
CA ALA A 99 16.22 -2.15 -25.06
C ALA A 99 17.41 -1.27 -24.68
N THR A 100 17.16 -0.02 -24.31
CA THR A 100 18.20 0.89 -23.81
C THR A 100 18.82 0.35 -22.52
N LEU A 101 18.01 -0.11 -21.55
CA LEU A 101 18.52 -0.69 -20.30
C LEU A 101 19.44 -1.90 -20.54
N SER A 102 19.06 -2.80 -21.45
CA SER A 102 19.87 -3.97 -21.80
C SER A 102 21.18 -3.58 -22.49
N SER A 103 21.13 -2.57 -23.37
CA SER A 103 22.31 -2.05 -24.06
C SER A 103 23.31 -1.39 -23.09
N LEU A 104 22.82 -0.60 -22.14
CA LEU A 104 23.65 0.06 -21.13
C LEU A 104 24.30 -0.92 -20.15
N GLY A 105 23.61 -2.02 -19.82
CA GLY A 105 24.08 -3.01 -18.85
C GLY A 105 24.46 -2.36 -17.53
N LEU A 106 25.69 -2.63 -17.05
CA LEU A 106 26.20 -2.07 -15.79
C LEU A 106 26.93 -0.73 -15.95
N THR A 107 27.03 -0.19 -17.16
CA THR A 107 27.80 1.03 -17.44
C THR A 107 27.38 2.22 -16.56
N PRO A 108 26.08 2.48 -16.30
CA PRO A 108 25.68 3.58 -15.42
C PRO A 108 26.15 3.45 -13.96
N LEU A 109 26.59 2.26 -13.53
CA LEU A 109 27.09 1.99 -12.18
C LEU A 109 28.63 2.02 -12.09
N ALA A 110 29.33 2.21 -13.21
CA ALA A 110 30.79 2.08 -13.30
C ALA A 110 31.52 2.98 -12.30
N ASP A 111 31.15 4.26 -12.22
CA ASP A 111 31.79 5.23 -11.32
C ASP A 111 31.56 4.87 -9.85
N SER A 112 30.38 4.35 -9.50
CA SER A 112 30.09 3.89 -8.14
C SER A 112 30.94 2.67 -7.78
N PHE A 113 31.08 1.71 -8.70
CA PHE A 113 31.96 0.56 -8.48
C PHE A 113 33.42 0.96 -8.37
N GLU A 114 33.87 1.92 -9.18
CA GLU A 114 35.23 2.41 -9.14
C GLU A 114 35.53 3.14 -7.83
N ALA A 115 34.63 4.02 -7.38
CA ALA A 115 34.76 4.70 -6.10
C ALA A 115 34.89 3.71 -4.93
N ILE A 116 34.07 2.65 -4.92
CA ILE A 116 34.13 1.59 -3.90
C ILE A 116 35.47 0.85 -3.95
N ARG A 117 35.94 0.47 -5.15
CA ARG A 117 37.19 -0.29 -5.32
C ARG A 117 38.44 0.51 -5.01
N SER A 118 38.40 1.82 -5.28
CA SER A 118 39.51 2.74 -5.05
C SER A 118 39.65 3.20 -3.59
N ALA A 119 38.70 2.87 -2.72
CA ALA A 119 38.79 3.16 -1.29
C ALA A 119 39.84 2.26 -0.60
N ASN A 120 40.96 2.82 -0.17
CA ASN A 120 42.08 2.06 0.40
C ASN A 120 42.18 2.16 1.93
N THR A 121 41.43 3.07 2.53
CA THR A 121 41.37 3.25 3.98
C THR A 121 39.94 3.19 4.48
N THR A 122 39.77 2.97 5.78
CA THR A 122 38.45 3.07 6.42
C THR A 122 37.83 4.45 6.19
N LEU A 123 38.64 5.51 6.20
CA LEU A 123 38.12 6.87 5.95
C LEU A 123 37.61 7.02 4.52
N ASP A 124 38.35 6.54 3.52
CA ASP A 124 37.91 6.57 2.12
C ASP A 124 36.59 5.81 1.94
N LEU A 125 36.48 4.65 2.58
CA LEU A 125 35.27 3.82 2.51
C LEU A 125 34.06 4.53 3.16
N LEU A 126 34.27 5.24 4.27
CA LEU A 126 33.22 6.05 4.91
C LEU A 126 32.81 7.24 4.03
N VAL A 127 33.74 7.86 3.29
CA VAL A 127 33.41 8.92 2.33
C VAL A 127 32.57 8.36 1.19
N VAL A 128 32.96 7.23 0.61
CA VAL A 128 32.18 6.56 -0.45
C VAL A 128 30.79 6.17 0.07
N ALA A 129 30.69 5.63 1.29
CA ALA A 129 29.41 5.30 1.92
C ALA A 129 28.49 6.54 2.03
N GLY A 130 29.06 7.71 2.35
CA GLY A 130 28.33 8.97 2.38
C GLY A 130 27.78 9.38 1.01
N GLU A 131 28.58 9.25 -0.06
CA GLU A 131 28.14 9.57 -1.43
C GLU A 131 27.07 8.58 -1.95
N LEU A 132 27.18 7.30 -1.59
CA LEU A 132 26.13 6.31 -1.88
C LEU A 132 24.82 6.65 -1.16
N THR A 133 24.90 7.08 0.10
CA THR A 133 23.74 7.44 0.91
C THR A 133 22.97 8.64 0.32
N LYS A 134 23.66 9.63 -0.27
CA LYS A 134 23.02 10.74 -1.00
C LYS A 134 22.14 10.27 -2.16
N ASN A 135 22.47 9.13 -2.75
CA ASN A 135 21.72 8.50 -3.84
C ASN A 135 20.71 7.45 -3.34
N GLY A 136 20.42 7.42 -2.03
CA GLY A 136 19.46 6.51 -1.42
C GLY A 136 19.98 5.08 -1.23
N ILE A 137 21.30 4.85 -1.35
CA ILE A 137 21.93 3.54 -1.14
C ILE A 137 22.56 3.53 0.27
N PRO A 138 21.92 2.92 1.28
CA PRO A 138 22.49 2.87 2.62
C PRO A 138 23.76 2.01 2.64
N ALA A 139 24.78 2.49 3.34
CA ALA A 139 26.06 1.78 3.51
C ALA A 139 26.53 1.89 4.95
N PHE A 140 26.67 0.74 5.63
CA PHE A 140 27.00 0.57 7.07
C PHE A 140 25.95 1.10 8.06
N VAL A 141 25.36 2.25 7.76
CA VAL A 141 24.34 2.92 8.57
C VAL A 141 23.19 3.37 7.67
N ASP A 142 22.00 3.43 8.24
CA ASP A 142 20.80 3.96 7.61
C ASP A 142 20.52 5.36 8.19
N ILE A 143 20.90 6.40 7.45
CA ILE A 143 20.77 7.79 7.91
C ILE A 143 19.37 8.28 7.57
N LYS A 144 18.58 8.50 8.62
CA LYS A 144 17.21 9.02 8.52
C LYS A 144 17.06 10.26 9.38
N ALA A 145 16.30 11.22 8.88
CA ALA A 145 15.86 12.38 9.63
C ALA A 145 14.34 12.31 9.83
N SER A 146 13.90 12.38 11.08
CA SER A 146 12.50 12.47 11.45
C SER A 146 12.33 13.48 12.58
N ALA A 147 11.11 13.94 12.81
CA ALA A 147 10.81 14.72 14.01
C ALA A 147 11.18 13.93 15.26
N ASP A 148 11.77 14.60 16.25
CA ASP A 148 11.92 14.05 17.59
C ASP A 148 10.53 13.89 18.22
N LYS A 149 10.30 12.78 18.92
CA LYS A 149 8.99 12.41 19.46
C LYS A 149 8.84 12.74 20.93
#